data_AF-W7CW15-F1
#
_entry.id   AF-W7CW15-F1
#
_cell.length_a   1.000
_cell.length_b   1.000
_cell.length_c   1.000
_cell.angle_alpha   90.00
_cell.angle_beta   90.00
_cell.angle_gamma   90.00
#
_symmetry.space_group_name_H-M   'P 1'
#
loop_
_entity.id
_entity.type
_entity.pdbx_description
1 polymer ?
#
loop_
_entity_poly.entity_id
_entity_poly.type
_entity_poly.pdbx_seq_one_letter_code
_entity_poly.pdbx_strand_id
1 'polypeptide(L)'
;MAQIRQEKDAAVQGQEFEKAADLRDKEKKCAIALKKGKETWNSTKMAQHQQVDADVIAEVVASWTGIPVAKLAKTESQRLLKLEKILHERVIGQDRAVHSIAKAVRRARAGLKDPARPIGSFIFLGPTGVGKTELARALAEAMFEDEDAMIRIDMSEYMEKIFDSALSRSTSWLRRL
;
A
#
# COMPACT_ATOMS: atom_id res chain seq x y z
N MET A 1 5.02 32.51 -30.89
CA MET A 1 4.58 31.74 -32.08
C MET A 1 3.27 32.26 -32.64
N ALA A 2 2.17 32.29 -31.87
CA ALA A 2 0.88 32.79 -32.35
C ALA A 2 0.92 34.26 -32.82
N GLN A 3 1.60 35.11 -32.06
CA GLN A 3 1.73 36.54 -32.36
C GLN A 3 2.55 36.82 -33.64
N ILE A 4 3.68 36.12 -33.84
CA ILE A 4 4.52 36.21 -35.04
C ILE A 4 3.75 35.72 -36.30
N ARG A 5 2.86 34.73 -36.15
CA ARG A 5 1.99 34.29 -37.26
C ARG A 5 0.97 35.36 -37.64
N GLN A 6 0.28 35.93 -36.66
CA GLN A 6 -0.68 37.02 -36.90
C GLN A 6 -0.03 38.25 -37.55
N GLU A 7 1.15 38.66 -37.07
CA GLU A 7 1.89 39.80 -37.64
C GLU A 7 2.37 39.52 -39.07
N LYS A 8 2.79 38.28 -39.36
CA LYS A 8 3.18 37.87 -40.71
C LYS A 8 1.98 37.86 -41.65
N ASP A 9 0.83 37.32 -41.21
CA ASP A 9 -0.38 37.26 -42.03
C ASP A 9 -0.94 38.68 -42.29
N ALA A 10 -0.84 39.60 -41.33
CA ALA A 10 -1.16 41.01 -41.50
C ALA A 10 -0.18 41.72 -42.47
N ALA A 11 1.12 41.44 -42.40
CA ALA A 11 2.12 42.00 -43.33
C ALA A 11 1.94 41.50 -44.77
N VAL A 12 1.51 40.25 -44.96
CA VAL A 12 1.15 39.69 -46.28
C VAL A 12 -0.09 40.36 -46.85
N GLN A 13 -1.12 40.60 -46.01
CA GLN A 13 -2.34 41.33 -46.43
C GLN A 13 -2.05 42.80 -46.77
N GLY A 14 -1.12 43.44 -46.05
CA GLY A 14 -0.67 44.80 -46.31
C GLY A 14 0.30 44.96 -47.49
N GLN A 15 0.62 43.89 -48.23
CA GLN A 15 1.63 43.86 -49.31
C GLN A 15 3.04 44.30 -48.88
N GLU A 16 3.34 44.24 -47.57
CA GLU A 16 4.66 44.54 -47.03
C GLU A 16 5.56 43.29 -47.09
N PHE A 17 5.95 42.91 -48.30
CA PHE A 17 6.64 41.64 -48.58
C PHE A 17 7.98 41.47 -47.85
N GLU A 18 8.71 42.57 -47.63
CA GLU A 18 10.01 42.56 -46.94
C GLU A 18 9.85 42.22 -45.45
N LYS A 19 8.91 42.86 -44.75
CA LYS A 19 8.58 42.56 -43.35
C LYS A 19 8.01 41.15 -43.19
N ALA A 20 7.21 40.68 -44.14
CA ALA A 20 6.68 39.32 -44.14
C ALA A 20 7.81 38.26 -44.29
N ALA A 21 8.85 38.55 -45.07
CA ALA A 21 10.02 37.69 -45.20
C ALA A 21 10.81 37.59 -43.88
N ASP A 22 11.07 38.71 -43.21
CA ASP A 22 11.74 38.75 -41.92
C ASP A 22 10.97 37.99 -40.83
N LEU A 23 9.65 38.16 -40.78
CA LEU A 23 8.77 37.47 -39.83
C LEU A 23 8.72 35.96 -40.11
N ARG A 24 8.75 35.54 -41.38
CA ARG A 24 8.84 34.13 -41.78
C ARG A 24 10.15 33.49 -41.32
N ASP A 25 11.27 34.19 -41.44
CA ASP A 25 12.57 33.68 -41.01
C ASP A 25 12.69 33.62 -39.48
N LYS A 26 12.10 34.59 -38.77
CA LYS A 26 11.94 34.53 -37.30
C LYS A 26 11.06 33.37 -36.87
N GLU A 27 9.93 33.11 -37.54
CA GLU A 27 9.05 31.97 -37.28
C GLU A 27 9.80 30.64 -37.46
N LYS A 28 10.55 30.49 -38.57
CA LYS A 28 11.37 29.30 -38.83
C LYS A 28 12.44 29.08 -37.76
N LYS A 29 13.17 30.14 -37.37
CA LYS A 29 14.21 30.05 -36.33
C LYS A 29 13.62 29.62 -34.99
N CYS A 30 12.50 30.23 -34.56
CA CYS A 30 11.80 29.82 -33.35
C CYS A 30 11.26 28.38 -33.45
N ALA A 31 10.81 27.93 -34.64
CA ALA A 31 10.25 26.60 -34.81
C ALA A 31 11.32 25.52 -34.71
N ILE A 32 12.50 25.79 -35.28
CA ILE A 32 13.68 24.93 -35.16
C ILE A 32 14.13 24.85 -33.69
N ALA A 33 14.18 25.99 -32.98
CA ALA A 33 14.55 26.02 -31.56
C ALA A 33 13.56 25.23 -30.69
N LEU A 34 12.24 25.38 -30.95
CA LEU A 34 11.20 24.61 -30.25
C LEU A 34 11.29 23.11 -30.54
N LYS A 35 11.56 22.74 -31.79
CA LYS A 35 11.71 21.33 -32.19
C LYS A 35 12.91 20.69 -31.50
N LYS A 36 14.06 21.37 -31.50
CA LYS A 36 15.26 20.95 -30.75
C LYS A 36 14.98 20.80 -29.26
N GLY A 37 14.34 21.80 -28.65
CA GLY A 37 13.96 21.78 -27.23
C GLY A 37 13.02 20.61 -26.88
N LYS A 38 12.05 20.31 -27.75
CA LYS A 38 11.15 19.16 -27.59
C LYS A 38 11.87 17.83 -27.76
N GLU A 39 12.78 17.70 -28.71
CA GLU A 39 13.59 16.49 -28.91
C GLU A 39 14.52 16.23 -27.72
N THR A 40 15.16 17.27 -27.17
CA THR A 40 15.96 17.17 -25.94
C THR A 40 15.10 16.83 -24.72
N TRP A 41 13.90 17.43 -24.59
CA TRP A 41 13.01 17.14 -23.47
C TRP A 41 12.45 15.71 -23.56
N ASN A 42 12.05 15.27 -24.75
CA ASN A 42 11.55 13.90 -24.97
C ASN A 42 12.64 12.85 -24.76
N SER A 43 13.86 13.06 -25.25
CA SER A 43 14.99 12.12 -25.00
C SER A 43 15.32 12.02 -23.51
N THR A 44 15.32 13.16 -22.80
CA THR A 44 15.51 13.19 -21.34
C THR A 44 14.37 12.48 -20.61
N LYS A 45 13.12 12.70 -21.03
CA LYS A 45 11.94 12.01 -20.47
C LYS A 45 11.97 10.51 -20.73
N MET A 46 12.34 10.08 -21.94
CA MET A 46 12.41 8.66 -22.28
C MET A 46 13.53 7.95 -21.50
N ALA A 47 14.63 8.64 -21.20
CA ALA A 47 15.67 8.13 -20.30
C ALA A 47 15.20 8.01 -18.83
N GLN A 48 14.28 8.88 -18.38
CA GLN A 48 13.74 8.85 -17.01
C GLN A 48 12.60 7.83 -16.79
N HIS A 49 11.99 7.30 -17.85
CA HIS A 49 10.73 6.55 -17.73
C HIS A 49 10.84 5.02 -17.56
N GLN A 50 12.02 4.44 -17.32
CA GLN A 50 12.17 2.98 -17.54
C GLN A 50 12.20 2.04 -16.35
N GLN A 51 12.21 2.49 -15.08
CA GLN A 51 12.10 1.54 -13.98
C GLN A 51 11.20 2.04 -12.86
N VAL A 52 10.01 1.45 -12.80
CA VAL A 52 9.17 1.50 -11.60
C VAL A 52 9.66 0.39 -10.68
N ASP A 53 10.56 0.73 -9.78
CA ASP A 53 11.05 -0.19 -8.76
C ASP A 53 10.20 -0.11 -7.49
N ALA A 54 10.35 -1.11 -6.62
CA ALA A 54 9.63 -1.18 -5.36
C ALA A 54 9.85 0.07 -4.48
N ASP A 55 11.02 0.69 -4.58
CA ASP A 55 11.36 1.91 -3.85
C ASP A 55 10.54 3.12 -4.31
N VAL A 56 10.30 3.25 -5.63
CA VAL A 56 9.47 4.32 -6.21
C VAL A 56 8.01 4.16 -5.77
N ILE A 57 7.51 2.93 -5.77
CA ILE A 57 6.15 2.62 -5.28
C ILE A 57 6.04 2.95 -3.79
N ALA A 58 7.04 2.57 -2.99
CA ALA A 58 7.07 2.85 -1.55
C ALA A 58 7.10 4.35 -1.26
N GLU A 59 7.82 5.15 -2.05
CA GLU A 59 7.86 6.62 -1.93
C GLU A 59 6.50 7.25 -2.22
N VAL A 60 5.81 6.83 -3.28
CA VAL A 60 4.47 7.33 -3.62
C VAL A 60 3.45 6.96 -2.54
N VAL A 61 3.46 5.71 -2.09
CA VAL A 61 2.56 5.25 -1.02
C VAL A 61 2.84 6.00 0.28
N ALA A 62 4.12 6.22 0.62
CA ALA A 62 4.50 7.01 1.79
C ALA A 62 4.07 8.48 1.65
N SER A 63 4.16 9.07 0.46
CA SER A 63 3.70 10.43 0.21
C SER A 63 2.19 10.58 0.38
N TRP A 64 1.39 9.56 0.05
CA TRP A 64 -0.07 9.61 0.19
C TRP A 64 -0.54 9.30 1.60
N THR A 65 0.11 8.34 2.26
CA THR A 65 -0.32 7.84 3.57
C THR A 65 0.41 8.49 4.75
N GLY A 66 1.55 9.15 4.50
CA GLY A 66 2.46 9.62 5.54
C GLY A 66 3.30 8.51 6.20
N ILE A 67 3.17 7.27 5.74
CA ILE A 67 3.74 6.08 6.40
C ILE A 67 4.95 5.57 5.59
N PRO A 68 6.19 5.59 6.14
CA PRO A 68 7.40 5.21 5.42
C PRO A 68 7.52 3.68 5.28
N VAL A 69 6.87 3.13 4.24
CA VAL A 69 6.70 1.68 4.02
C VAL A 69 8.03 0.91 3.97
N ALA A 70 9.06 1.44 3.30
CA ALA A 70 10.34 0.75 3.15
C ALA A 70 11.12 0.58 4.47
N LYS A 71 11.08 1.60 5.35
CA LYS A 71 11.72 1.55 6.68
C LYS A 71 10.96 0.61 7.61
N LEU A 72 9.63 0.61 7.53
CA LEU A 72 8.77 -0.30 8.28
C LEU A 72 9.01 -1.76 7.86
N ALA A 73 9.08 -2.04 6.57
CA ALA A 73 9.29 -3.40 6.06
C ALA A 73 10.63 -4.04 6.53
N LYS A 74 11.73 -3.28 6.55
CA LYS A 74 13.03 -3.76 7.08
C LYS A 74 12.97 -4.07 8.57
N THR A 75 12.36 -3.16 9.34
CA THR A 75 12.23 -3.30 10.80
C THR A 75 11.32 -4.48 11.16
N GLU A 76 10.20 -4.61 10.45
CA GLU A 76 9.25 -5.72 10.59
C GLU A 76 9.93 -7.07 10.28
N SER A 77 10.70 -7.16 9.19
CA SER A 77 11.41 -8.39 8.82
C SER A 77 12.38 -8.85 9.90
N GLN A 78 13.15 -7.93 10.49
CA GLN A 78 14.05 -8.28 11.60
C GLN A 78 13.29 -8.72 12.85
N ARG A 79 12.15 -8.08 13.16
CA ARG A 79 11.31 -8.47 14.29
C ARG A 79 10.72 -9.87 14.09
N LEU A 80 10.27 -10.20 12.88
CA LEU A 80 9.74 -11.51 12.52
C LEU A 80 10.77 -12.65 12.67
N LEU A 81 12.04 -12.39 12.35
CA LEU A 81 13.13 -13.35 12.56
C LEU A 81 13.35 -13.64 14.05
N LYS A 82 13.15 -12.64 14.92
CA LYS A 82 13.31 -12.74 16.37
C LYS A 82 12.01 -13.05 17.12
N LEU A 83 10.91 -13.28 16.41
CA LEU A 83 9.56 -13.38 16.99
C LEU A 83 9.46 -14.44 18.10
N GLU A 84 10.07 -15.63 17.92
CA GLU A 84 10.06 -16.67 18.97
C GLU A 84 10.75 -16.20 20.24
N LYS A 85 11.90 -15.53 20.10
CA LYS A 85 12.64 -14.99 21.24
C LYS A 85 11.84 -13.91 21.96
N ILE A 86 11.24 -12.99 21.21
CA ILE A 86 10.39 -11.92 21.76
C ILE A 86 9.22 -12.50 22.55
N LEU A 87 8.52 -13.50 21.99
CA LEU A 87 7.41 -14.16 22.68
C LEU A 87 7.87 -14.90 23.95
N HIS A 88 9.07 -15.48 23.94
CA HIS A 88 9.65 -16.15 25.11
C HIS A 88 10.06 -15.21 26.25
N GLU A 89 10.21 -13.91 26.00
CA GLU A 89 10.49 -12.94 27.05
C GLU A 89 9.28 -12.75 27.99
N ARG A 90 8.05 -12.94 27.49
CA ARG A 90 6.81 -12.87 28.28
C ARG A 90 6.18 -14.22 28.59
N VAL A 91 6.25 -15.17 27.66
CA VAL A 91 5.55 -16.46 27.77
C VAL A 91 6.53 -17.57 28.10
N ILE A 92 6.45 -18.06 29.34
CA ILE A 92 7.34 -19.09 29.88
C ILE A 92 6.65 -20.47 29.78
N GLY A 93 7.39 -21.48 29.32
CA GLY A 93 6.96 -22.89 29.34
C GLY A 93 5.97 -23.30 28.25
N GLN A 94 5.76 -22.47 27.21
CA GLN A 94 4.85 -22.76 26.09
C GLN A 94 5.58 -22.85 24.73
N ASP A 95 6.76 -23.47 24.71
CA ASP A 95 7.68 -23.51 23.55
C ASP A 95 7.01 -24.00 22.26
N ARG A 96 6.20 -25.05 22.35
CA ARG A 96 5.50 -25.61 21.19
C ARG A 96 4.49 -24.63 20.60
N ALA A 97 3.76 -23.89 21.44
CA ALA A 97 2.78 -22.90 21.01
C ALA A 97 3.49 -21.71 20.36
N VAL A 98 4.53 -21.18 21.02
CA VAL A 98 5.36 -20.07 20.52
C VAL A 98 5.97 -20.41 19.17
N HIS A 99 6.61 -21.58 19.04
CA HIS A 99 7.20 -22.02 17.77
C HIS A 99 6.17 -22.16 16.65
N SER A 100 5.01 -22.74 16.94
CA SER A 100 3.93 -22.93 15.96
C SER A 100 3.39 -21.59 15.45
N ILE A 101 3.15 -20.63 16.34
CA ILE A 101 2.69 -19.29 15.99
C ILE A 101 3.74 -18.58 15.15
N ALA A 102 4.98 -18.52 15.63
CA ALA A 102 6.03 -17.78 14.94
C ALA A 102 6.30 -18.35 13.53
N LYS A 103 6.27 -19.68 13.38
CA LYS A 103 6.38 -20.34 12.07
C LYS A 103 5.22 -19.97 11.14
N ALA A 104 3.99 -19.94 11.64
CA ALA A 104 2.82 -19.54 10.85
C ALA A 104 2.87 -18.06 10.43
N VAL A 105 3.22 -17.16 11.35
CA VAL A 105 3.35 -15.72 11.06
C VAL A 105 4.46 -15.47 10.02
N ARG A 106 5.63 -16.11 10.16
CA ARG A 106 6.71 -16.01 9.15
C ARG A 106 6.28 -16.49 7.77
N ARG A 107 5.57 -17.62 7.68
CA ARG A 107 5.04 -18.13 6.39
C ARG A 107 4.05 -17.17 5.76
N ALA A 108 3.14 -16.62 6.55
CA ALA A 108 2.14 -15.67 6.09
C ALA A 108 2.77 -14.39 5.53
N ARG A 109 3.81 -13.87 6.21
CA ARG A 109 4.52 -12.65 5.78
C ARG A 109 5.45 -12.89 4.58
N ALA A 110 5.92 -14.12 4.37
CA ALA A 110 6.66 -14.50 3.16
C ALA A 110 5.77 -14.68 1.92
N GLY A 111 4.46 -14.42 2.00
CA GLY A 111 3.53 -14.58 0.87
C GLY A 111 3.23 -16.05 0.53
N LEU A 112 3.63 -17.01 1.36
CA LEU A 112 3.45 -18.44 1.13
C LEU A 112 2.07 -18.95 1.56
N LYS A 113 1.08 -18.07 1.65
CA LYS A 113 -0.26 -18.32 2.16
C LYS A 113 -1.29 -17.68 1.21
N ASP A 114 -2.47 -18.28 1.16
CA ASP A 114 -3.66 -17.70 0.53
C ASP A 114 -4.03 -16.34 1.16
N PRO A 115 -4.08 -15.24 0.37
CA PRO A 115 -4.48 -13.91 0.84
C PRO A 115 -5.89 -13.86 1.45
N ALA A 116 -6.81 -14.75 1.04
CA ALA A 116 -8.19 -14.78 1.53
C ALA A 116 -8.32 -15.38 2.94
N ARG A 117 -7.24 -15.91 3.53
CA ARG A 117 -7.24 -16.55 4.85
C ARG A 117 -6.56 -15.69 5.92
N PRO A 118 -6.85 -15.90 7.21
CA PRO A 118 -6.10 -15.28 8.31
C PRO A 118 -4.61 -15.68 8.30
N ILE A 119 -3.75 -14.84 8.92
CA ILE A 119 -2.28 -15.08 9.05
C ILE A 119 -2.00 -16.43 9.72
N GLY A 120 -2.79 -16.75 10.74
CA GLY A 120 -2.86 -18.07 11.34
C GLY A 120 -4.20 -18.22 12.04
N SER A 121 -4.68 -19.45 12.12
CA SER A 121 -5.83 -19.81 12.95
C SER A 121 -5.33 -20.78 14.01
N PHE A 122 -5.52 -20.42 15.27
CA PHE A 122 -5.00 -21.16 16.40
C PHE A 122 -6.11 -21.42 17.41
N ILE A 123 -6.07 -22.58 18.03
CA ILE A 123 -6.93 -22.96 19.14
C ILE A 123 -6.02 -23.28 20.31
N PHE A 124 -6.14 -22.51 21.40
CA PHE A 124 -5.35 -22.71 22.61
C PHE A 124 -6.13 -23.61 23.59
N LEU A 125 -5.62 -24.81 23.82
CA LEU A 125 -6.18 -25.80 24.74
C LEU A 125 -5.47 -25.75 26.11
N GLY A 126 -6.18 -26.07 27.20
CA GLY A 126 -5.65 -26.03 28.57
C GLY A 126 -6.56 -25.31 29.59
N PRO A 127 -6.25 -25.38 30.89
CA PRO A 127 -7.01 -24.68 31.93
C PRO A 127 -6.80 -23.16 31.86
N THR A 128 -7.59 -22.41 32.63
CA THR A 128 -7.40 -20.95 32.79
C THR A 128 -6.07 -20.67 33.52
N GLY A 129 -5.48 -19.50 33.29
CA GLY A 129 -4.26 -19.06 33.99
C GLY A 129 -2.93 -19.58 33.41
N VAL A 130 -2.92 -20.47 32.42
CA VAL A 130 -1.68 -21.02 31.81
C VAL A 130 -1.01 -20.11 30.77
N GLY A 131 -1.50 -18.89 30.58
CA GLY A 131 -0.90 -17.90 29.66
C GLY A 131 -1.45 -17.90 28.23
N LYS A 132 -2.61 -18.49 27.94
CA LYS A 132 -3.21 -18.45 26.58
C LYS A 132 -3.51 -17.03 26.10
N THR A 133 -4.16 -16.25 26.95
CA THR A 133 -4.50 -14.84 26.67
C THR A 133 -3.23 -13.99 26.63
N GLU A 134 -2.27 -14.31 27.50
CA GLU A 134 -0.99 -13.60 27.55
C GLU A 134 -0.18 -13.81 26.27
N LEU A 135 -0.18 -15.02 25.72
CA LEU A 135 0.44 -15.30 24.42
C LEU A 135 -0.21 -14.53 23.26
N ALA A 136 -1.53 -14.29 23.33
CA ALA A 136 -2.22 -13.47 22.34
C ALA A 136 -1.84 -11.97 22.48
N ARG A 137 -1.72 -11.46 23.71
CA ARG A 137 -1.26 -10.08 23.99
C ARG A 137 0.19 -9.85 23.57
N ALA A 138 1.08 -10.76 23.95
CA ALA A 138 2.48 -10.72 23.56
C ALA A 138 2.64 -10.80 22.02
N LEU A 139 1.76 -11.53 21.33
CA LEU A 139 1.73 -11.55 19.88
C LEU A 139 1.25 -10.22 19.29
N ALA A 140 0.23 -9.59 19.88
CA ALA A 140 -0.25 -8.27 19.45
C ALA A 140 0.86 -7.22 19.60
N GLU A 141 1.50 -7.16 20.75
CA GLU A 141 2.64 -6.26 21.01
C GLU A 141 3.79 -6.52 20.03
N ALA A 142 4.17 -7.78 19.84
CA ALA A 142 5.25 -8.13 18.92
C ALA A 142 4.91 -7.84 17.45
N MET A 143 3.63 -7.77 17.06
CA MET A 143 3.24 -7.49 15.67
C MET A 143 2.91 -6.02 15.41
N PHE A 144 2.35 -5.33 16.40
CA PHE A 144 1.75 -4.00 16.25
C PHE A 144 2.30 -2.96 17.22
N GLU A 145 3.28 -3.32 18.06
CA GLU A 145 3.86 -2.44 19.10
C GLU A 145 2.82 -1.95 20.13
N ASP A 146 1.68 -2.63 20.20
CA ASP A 146 0.56 -2.32 21.07
C ASP A 146 -0.11 -3.63 21.52
N GLU A 147 -0.22 -3.83 22.83
CA GLU A 147 -0.91 -4.99 23.42
C GLU A 147 -2.42 -4.94 23.23
N ASP A 148 -2.99 -3.73 23.15
CA ASP A 148 -4.42 -3.48 22.99
C ASP A 148 -4.85 -3.54 21.52
N ALA A 149 -3.91 -3.72 20.59
CA ALA A 149 -4.16 -4.04 19.19
C ALA A 149 -4.67 -5.50 19.00
N MET A 150 -5.56 -5.94 19.90
CA MET A 150 -6.27 -7.21 19.82
C MET A 150 -7.77 -7.01 19.94
N ILE A 151 -8.54 -7.58 19.01
CA ILE A 151 -9.99 -7.66 19.14
C ILE A 151 -10.31 -8.90 19.97
N ARG A 152 -10.83 -8.70 21.18
CA ARG A 152 -11.28 -9.78 22.06
C ARG A 152 -12.81 -9.89 21.98
N ILE A 153 -13.28 -11.09 21.64
CA ILE A 153 -14.70 -11.43 21.67
C ILE A 153 -14.90 -12.48 22.77
N ASP A 154 -15.71 -12.16 23.78
CA ASP A 154 -16.02 -13.09 24.85
C ASP A 154 -17.15 -14.03 24.42
N MET A 155 -16.82 -15.30 24.19
CA MET A 155 -17.82 -16.29 23.74
C MET A 155 -18.95 -16.48 24.75
N SER A 156 -18.72 -16.20 26.03
CA SER A 156 -19.74 -16.35 27.08
C SER A 156 -20.95 -15.44 26.82
N GLU A 157 -20.72 -14.24 26.25
CA GLU A 157 -21.77 -13.29 25.87
C GLU A 157 -22.58 -13.74 24.65
N TYR A 158 -22.01 -14.62 23.82
CA TYR A 158 -22.63 -15.11 22.59
C TYR A 158 -23.30 -16.48 22.76
N MET A 159 -23.05 -17.19 23.86
CA MET A 159 -23.74 -18.46 24.15
C MET A 159 -25.26 -18.26 24.30
N GLU A 160 -25.71 -17.14 24.88
CA GLU A 160 -27.14 -16.84 24.99
C GLU A 160 -27.78 -16.43 23.65
N LYS A 161 -27.06 -15.70 22.80
CA LYS A 161 -27.59 -15.15 21.54
C LYS A 161 -27.52 -16.09 20.34
N ILE A 162 -26.65 -17.11 20.34
CA ILE A 162 -26.58 -18.09 19.24
C ILE A 162 -27.91 -18.85 19.09
N PHE A 163 -28.74 -18.93 20.14
CA PHE A 163 -30.11 -19.43 20.00
C PHE A 163 -31.08 -18.45 19.29
N ASP A 164 -30.87 -17.13 19.36
CA ASP A 164 -31.86 -16.15 18.88
C ASP A 164 -31.46 -15.44 17.56
N SER A 165 -30.16 -15.26 17.29
CA SER A 165 -29.73 -14.42 16.17
C SER A 165 -29.58 -15.12 14.82
N ALA A 166 -29.48 -16.46 14.79
CA ALA A 166 -29.17 -17.20 13.56
C ALA A 166 -30.39 -17.77 12.81
N LEU A 167 -31.55 -17.98 13.47
CA LEU A 167 -32.69 -18.66 12.84
C LEU A 167 -33.85 -17.73 12.41
N SER A 168 -33.92 -16.49 12.89
CA SER A 168 -35.08 -15.61 12.65
C SER A 168 -34.93 -14.61 11.48
N ARG A 169 -33.71 -14.33 10.99
CA ARG A 169 -33.48 -13.26 9.98
C ARG A 169 -33.55 -13.69 8.50
N SER A 170 -34.03 -14.89 8.18
CA SER A 170 -34.17 -15.36 6.78
C SER A 170 -35.61 -15.61 6.31
N THR A 171 -36.64 -15.12 7.02
CA THR A 171 -38.05 -15.42 6.70
C THR A 171 -38.90 -14.16 6.46
N SER A 172 -38.34 -13.15 5.80
CA SER A 172 -39.04 -11.88 5.49
C SER A 172 -38.95 -11.44 4.01
N TRP A 173 -38.48 -12.28 3.10
CA TRP A 173 -38.34 -11.92 1.67
C TRP A 173 -39.32 -12.64 0.72
N LEU A 174 -40.16 -13.57 1.20
CA LEU A 174 -41.12 -14.33 0.37
C LEU A 174 -42.59 -13.93 0.55
N ARG A 175 -42.87 -12.72 1.06
CA ARG A 175 -44.24 -12.15 1.10
C ARG A 175 -44.27 -10.74 0.50
N ARG A 176 -43.75 -10.57 -0.70
CA ARG A 176 -44.12 -9.46 -1.58
C ARG A 176 -43.68 -9.73 -3.03
N LEU A 177 -44.37 -10.67 -3.67
CA LEU A 177 -44.74 -10.72 -5.10
C LEU A 177 -45.74 -11.86 -5.27
#